data_AF-A0A7K4VSA3-F1
#
_entry.id   AF-A0A7K4VSA3-F1
#
_cell.length_a   1.000
_cell.length_b   1.000
_cell.length_c   1.000
_cell.angle_alpha   90.00
_cell.angle_beta   90.00
_cell.angle_gamma   90.00
#
_symmetry.space_group_name_H-M   'P 1'
#
loop_
_entity.id
_entity.type
_entity.pdbx_description
1 polymer ?
#
loop_
_entity_poly.entity_id
_entity_poly.type
_entity_poly.pdbx_seq_one_letter_code
_entity_poly.pdbx_strand_id
1 'polypeptide(L)'
;MKRDVRILLLGEAQVGKTSLIMALVGEEFPEEVPPRAEEITIPADVTPEKVPTHIVDYSESEQTEEELQEEIAKANVVCMVYDVTKEATIDKIRTKWIPMVNGGLEKGSRIPIILVGNKSDLQVGSSMEVILPIMNQFSEIETCVECSAKNLKNISELFYYAQKAVLHPTAPLYDPEEKQLKPACARALTRIFNLSDQDNNQILSDDELNYFQKSCFGNPLAPQALEDVKMVVWKNTTDGVQDNGLTLNGFLFLNTLFIQRGRHETTWTILRRFGYDDELELTDEYLYPQIRVPPGCSTELNHLGYQFLQRLFEKHDK
;
A
#
# COMPACT_ATOMS: atom_id res chain seq x y z
N MET A 1 8.81 7.11 11.97
CA MET A 1 9.36 8.17 11.09
C MET A 1 8.32 8.53 10.04
N LYS A 2 7.95 9.81 9.89
CA LYS A 2 7.08 10.23 8.77
C LYS A 2 7.86 10.02 7.49
N ARG A 3 7.40 9.11 6.65
CA ARG A 3 8.03 8.81 5.36
C ARG A 3 7.57 9.87 4.37
N ASP A 4 8.52 10.66 3.87
CA ASP A 4 8.29 11.49 2.70
C ASP A 4 8.13 10.56 1.49
N VAL A 5 7.20 10.90 0.59
CA VAL A 5 6.95 10.11 -0.63
C VAL A 5 7.53 10.86 -1.82
N ARG A 6 8.43 10.21 -2.56
CA ARG A 6 9.02 10.76 -3.78
C ARG A 6 8.55 10.00 -5.01
N ILE A 7 7.77 10.68 -5.85
CA ILE A 7 7.17 10.18 -7.08
C ILE A 7 7.98 10.68 -8.27
N LEU A 8 8.50 9.77 -9.08
CA LEU A 8 9.20 10.10 -10.33
C LEU A 8 8.34 9.75 -11.55
N LEU A 9 8.11 10.71 -12.44
CA LEU A 9 7.42 10.46 -13.72
C LEU A 9 8.46 10.14 -14.82
N LEU A 10 8.39 8.93 -15.38
CA LEU A 10 9.23 8.46 -16.48
C LEU A 10 8.40 8.09 -17.72
N GLY A 11 9.03 8.09 -18.88
CA GLY A 11 8.38 7.75 -20.15
C GLY A 11 8.93 8.54 -21.33
N GLU A 12 8.53 8.15 -22.54
CA GLU A 12 9.00 8.77 -23.78
C GLU A 12 8.70 10.29 -23.84
N ALA A 13 9.38 10.99 -24.75
CA ALA A 13 9.09 12.39 -25.01
C ALA A 13 7.63 12.58 -25.48
N GLN A 14 7.00 13.69 -25.07
CA GLN A 14 5.65 14.10 -25.49
C GLN A 14 4.49 13.16 -25.09
N VAL A 15 4.69 12.21 -24.17
CA VAL A 15 3.59 11.42 -23.57
C VAL A 15 2.74 12.24 -22.58
N GLY A 16 3.23 13.41 -22.16
CA GLY A 16 2.50 14.37 -21.33
C GLY A 16 2.80 14.30 -19.82
N LYS A 17 4.03 13.93 -19.44
CA LYS A 17 4.51 13.89 -18.03
C LYS A 17 4.38 15.25 -17.36
N THR A 18 5.01 16.27 -17.93
CA THR A 18 4.95 17.66 -17.46
C THR A 18 3.51 18.19 -17.37
N SER A 19 2.68 17.89 -18.37
CA SER A 19 1.27 18.28 -18.38
C SER A 19 0.47 17.66 -17.25
N LEU A 20 0.73 16.40 -16.86
CA LEU A 20 0.08 15.76 -15.72
C LEU A 20 0.44 16.44 -14.40
N ILE A 21 1.72 16.80 -14.22
CA ILE A 21 2.22 17.47 -13.02
C ILE A 21 1.62 18.87 -12.91
N MET A 22 1.70 19.66 -13.98
CA MET A 22 1.17 21.02 -13.99
C MET A 22 -0.35 21.04 -13.84
N ALA A 23 -1.07 20.08 -14.45
CA ALA A 23 -2.53 19.97 -14.31
C ALA A 23 -2.97 19.58 -12.89
N LEU A 24 -2.16 18.81 -12.15
CA LEU A 24 -2.42 18.56 -10.73
C LEU A 24 -2.34 19.85 -9.90
N VAL A 25 -1.33 20.69 -10.16
CA VAL A 25 -1.07 21.88 -9.35
C VAL A 25 -1.93 23.08 -9.74
N GLY A 26 -2.14 23.28 -11.04
CA GLY A 26 -2.94 24.39 -11.55
C GLY A 26 -4.44 24.11 -11.59
N GLU A 27 -4.87 22.86 -11.42
CA GLU A 27 -6.26 22.42 -11.63
C GLU A 27 -6.81 22.79 -13.02
N GLU A 28 -5.93 22.98 -14.00
CA GLU A 28 -6.26 23.33 -15.39
C GLU A 28 -5.23 22.72 -16.34
N PHE A 29 -5.62 22.51 -17.61
CA PHE A 29 -4.70 21.99 -18.60
C PHE A 29 -3.77 23.10 -19.13
N PRO A 30 -2.44 22.95 -19.04
CA PRO A 30 -1.51 23.93 -19.60
C PRO A 30 -1.47 23.83 -21.13
N GLU A 31 -1.76 24.93 -21.83
CA GLU A 31 -1.65 24.99 -23.30
C GLU A 31 -0.19 24.86 -23.78
N GLU A 32 0.75 25.43 -23.02
CA GLU A 32 2.18 25.32 -23.24
C GLU A 32 2.86 24.79 -21.97
N VAL A 33 3.82 23.87 -22.15
CA VAL A 33 4.60 23.30 -21.05
C VAL A 33 6.10 23.41 -21.35
N PRO A 34 6.95 23.68 -20.33
CA PRO A 34 8.38 23.55 -20.47
C PRO A 34 8.78 22.09 -20.77
N PRO A 35 10.04 21.82 -21.20
CA PRO A 35 10.50 20.46 -21.42
C PRO A 35 10.51 19.59 -20.15
N ARG A 36 10.60 20.22 -18.97
CA ARG A 36 10.58 19.58 -17.65
C ARG A 36 9.89 20.52 -16.63
N ALA A 37 9.07 19.96 -15.74
CA ALA A 37 8.57 20.71 -14.59
C ALA A 37 9.65 20.83 -13.49
N GLU A 38 9.64 21.94 -12.76
CA GLU A 38 10.39 22.04 -11.51
C GLU A 38 9.89 21.01 -10.49
N GLU A 39 10.75 20.56 -9.57
CA GLU A 39 10.35 19.63 -8.53
C GLU A 39 9.29 20.26 -7.62
N ILE A 40 8.15 19.58 -7.50
CA ILE A 40 7.01 20.08 -6.73
C ILE A 40 6.95 19.35 -5.40
N THR A 41 6.77 20.10 -4.32
CA THR A 41 6.53 19.52 -2.99
C THR A 41 5.12 19.86 -2.53
N ILE A 42 4.29 18.83 -2.40
CA ILE A 42 2.94 18.90 -1.87
C ILE A 42 3.01 18.70 -0.34
N PRO A 43 2.59 19.67 0.48
CA PRO A 43 2.59 19.55 1.94
C PRO A 43 1.69 18.42 2.43
N ALA A 44 2.07 17.79 3.54
CA ALA A 44 1.29 16.72 4.18
C ALA A 44 -0.19 17.08 4.38
N ASP A 45 -0.48 18.32 4.81
CA ASP A 45 -1.83 18.76 5.19
C ASP A 45 -2.83 18.76 4.04
N VAL A 46 -2.36 18.73 2.79
CA VAL A 46 -3.21 18.70 1.59
C VAL A 46 -3.18 17.35 0.88
N THR A 47 -2.38 16.40 1.35
CA THR A 47 -2.34 15.03 0.80
C THR A 47 -3.36 14.12 1.51
N PRO A 48 -4.00 13.17 0.79
CA PRO A 48 -4.91 12.20 1.41
C PRO A 48 -4.27 11.42 2.57
N GLU A 49 -3.01 11.03 2.40
CA GLU A 49 -2.26 10.18 3.31
C GLU A 49 -1.50 10.95 4.41
N LYS A 50 -1.61 12.28 4.42
CA LYS A 50 -0.95 13.18 5.39
C LYS A 50 0.57 13.03 5.46
N VAL A 51 1.19 12.82 4.30
CA VAL A 51 2.65 12.71 4.14
C VAL A 51 3.15 13.72 3.10
N PRO A 52 4.29 14.40 3.34
CA PRO A 52 4.90 15.26 2.33
C PRO A 52 5.18 14.46 1.06
N THR A 53 4.82 15.01 -0.10
CA THR A 53 4.97 14.31 -1.39
C THR A 53 5.75 15.17 -2.37
N HIS A 54 6.88 14.63 -2.84
CA HIS A 54 7.73 15.22 -3.86
C HIS A 54 7.38 14.60 -5.22
N ILE A 55 7.15 15.45 -6.22
CA ILE A 55 6.83 15.03 -7.58
C ILE A 55 7.92 15.54 -8.51
N VAL A 56 8.53 14.62 -9.24
CA VAL A 56 9.72 14.87 -10.04
C VAL A 56 9.42 14.49 -11.49
N ASP A 57 9.70 15.43 -12.39
CA ASP A 57 9.62 15.21 -13.82
C ASP A 57 10.99 14.85 -14.39
N TYR A 58 11.00 13.87 -15.31
CA TYR A 58 12.18 13.53 -16.09
C TYR A 58 12.05 14.01 -17.54
N SER A 59 13.12 14.64 -18.04
CA SER A 59 13.20 15.04 -19.44
C SER A 59 14.54 14.66 -20.06
N GLU A 60 14.51 13.81 -21.09
CA GLU A 60 15.71 13.36 -21.82
C GLU A 60 16.42 14.52 -22.55
N SER A 61 15.74 15.66 -22.76
CA SER A 61 16.37 16.86 -23.35
C SER A 61 17.13 17.71 -22.34
N GLU A 62 16.83 17.59 -21.05
CA GLU A 62 17.43 18.41 -19.99
C GLU A 62 18.30 17.62 -19.01
N GLN A 63 18.14 16.30 -18.94
CA GLN A 63 18.82 15.44 -17.99
C GLN A 63 19.56 14.31 -18.71
N THR A 64 20.73 13.98 -18.19
CA THR A 64 21.57 12.85 -18.59
C THR A 64 21.06 11.53 -18.01
N GLU A 65 21.57 10.42 -18.53
CA GLU A 65 21.25 9.09 -17.99
C GLU A 65 21.80 8.90 -16.57
N GLU A 66 22.93 9.52 -16.22
CA GLU A 66 23.49 9.51 -14.87
C GLU A 66 22.56 10.22 -13.87
N GLU A 67 22.07 11.40 -14.22
CA GLU A 67 21.08 12.13 -13.40
C GLU A 67 19.79 11.32 -13.26
N LEU A 68 19.32 10.67 -14.32
CA LEU A 68 18.17 9.78 -14.25
C LEU A 68 18.37 8.63 -13.26
N GLN A 69 19.55 8.01 -13.24
CA GLN A 69 19.85 6.93 -12.29
C GLN A 69 19.84 7.45 -10.84
N GLU A 70 20.34 8.66 -10.60
CA GLU A 70 20.22 9.30 -9.28
C GLU A 70 18.76 9.57 -8.88
N GLU A 71 17.95 10.02 -9.84
CA GLU A 71 16.53 10.28 -9.62
C GLU A 71 15.74 9.00 -9.31
N ILE A 72 16.04 7.91 -10.02
CA ILE A 72 15.49 6.58 -9.76
C ILE A 72 15.90 6.09 -8.36
N ALA A 73 17.19 6.22 -8.00
CA ALA A 73 17.68 5.77 -6.69
C ALA A 73 17.04 6.50 -5.49
N LYS A 74 16.61 7.75 -5.69
CA LYS A 74 15.89 8.55 -4.68
C LYS A 74 14.39 8.29 -4.68
N ALA A 75 13.82 7.76 -5.76
CA ALA A 75 12.37 7.59 -5.90
C ALA A 75 11.85 6.47 -5.01
N ASN A 76 10.69 6.70 -4.39
CA ASN A 76 9.97 5.65 -3.67
C ASN A 76 8.96 4.94 -4.56
N VAL A 77 8.52 5.58 -5.64
CA VAL A 77 7.61 5.03 -6.65
C VAL A 77 7.88 5.70 -8.00
N VAL A 78 7.75 4.92 -9.07
CA VAL A 78 7.91 5.41 -10.45
C VAL A 78 6.58 5.32 -11.21
N CYS A 79 6.12 6.45 -11.73
CA CYS A 79 4.99 6.54 -12.63
C CYS A 79 5.47 6.46 -14.08
N MET A 80 5.21 5.35 -14.75
CA MET A 80 5.59 5.11 -16.14
C MET A 80 4.49 5.56 -17.09
N VAL A 81 4.68 6.74 -17.66
CA VAL A 81 3.71 7.40 -18.53
C VAL A 81 3.89 6.98 -19.98
N TYR A 82 2.80 6.57 -20.60
CA TYR A 82 2.71 6.27 -22.02
C TYR A 82 1.52 7.01 -22.64
N ASP A 83 1.54 7.14 -23.97
CA ASP A 83 0.46 7.74 -24.74
C ASP A 83 -0.45 6.62 -25.23
N VAL A 84 -1.72 6.60 -24.80
CA VAL A 84 -2.66 5.52 -25.14
C VAL A 84 -2.89 5.38 -26.65
N THR A 85 -2.62 6.44 -27.42
CA THR A 85 -2.77 6.45 -28.88
C THR A 85 -1.55 5.89 -29.62
N LYS A 86 -0.42 5.67 -28.93
CA LYS A 86 0.86 5.28 -29.53
C LYS A 86 1.43 4.02 -28.88
N GLU A 87 1.17 2.88 -29.51
CA GLU A 87 1.67 1.57 -29.08
C GLU A 87 3.21 1.53 -28.92
N ALA A 88 3.95 2.26 -29.76
CA ALA A 88 5.41 2.38 -29.64
C ALA A 88 5.87 2.91 -28.26
N THR A 89 5.07 3.76 -27.60
CA THR A 89 5.39 4.25 -26.25
C THR A 89 5.20 3.18 -25.19
N ILE A 90 4.22 2.29 -25.38
CA ILE A 90 3.95 1.13 -24.52
C ILE A 90 5.09 0.11 -24.68
N ASP A 91 5.56 -0.12 -25.91
CA ASP A 91 6.70 -0.99 -26.18
C ASP A 91 7.98 -0.53 -25.47
N LYS A 92 8.18 0.79 -25.36
CA LYS A 92 9.33 1.37 -24.64
C LYS A 92 9.26 1.16 -23.14
N ILE A 93 8.06 1.07 -22.56
CA ILE A 93 7.90 0.73 -21.14
C ILE A 93 8.58 -0.62 -20.84
N ARG A 94 8.22 -1.66 -21.60
CA ARG A 94 8.77 -3.03 -21.39
C ARG A 94 10.23 -3.18 -21.82
N THR A 95 10.67 -2.46 -22.87
CA THR A 95 12.00 -2.67 -23.47
C THR A 95 13.09 -1.75 -22.95
N LYS A 96 12.74 -0.54 -22.48
CA LYS A 96 13.70 0.49 -22.02
C LYS A 96 13.47 0.82 -20.55
N TRP A 97 12.29 1.32 -20.19
CA TRP A 97 12.07 1.99 -18.91
C TRP A 97 12.04 1.03 -17.72
N ILE A 98 11.33 -0.09 -17.79
CA ILE A 98 11.34 -1.10 -16.70
C ILE A 98 12.73 -1.70 -16.49
N PRO A 99 13.45 -2.18 -17.53
CA PRO A 99 14.83 -2.64 -17.36
C PRO A 99 15.77 -1.59 -16.78
N MET A 100 15.57 -0.30 -17.09
CA MET A 100 16.38 0.80 -16.58
C MET A 100 16.14 1.07 -15.09
N VAL A 101 14.88 1.03 -14.64
CA VAL A 101 14.53 1.17 -13.21
C VAL A 101 15.04 -0.04 -12.41
N ASN A 102 14.90 -1.25 -12.96
CA ASN A 102 15.34 -2.47 -12.29
C ASN A 102 16.86 -2.68 -12.34
N GLY A 103 17.54 -2.17 -13.37
CA GLY A 103 18.96 -2.42 -13.63
C GLY A 103 19.92 -1.78 -12.64
N GLY A 104 19.51 -0.71 -11.95
CA GLY A 104 20.31 -0.01 -10.94
C GLY A 104 20.15 -0.56 -9.51
N LEU A 105 19.20 -1.46 -9.26
CA LEU A 105 18.84 -1.91 -7.91
C LEU A 105 19.42 -3.30 -7.61
N GLU A 106 20.06 -3.45 -6.45
CA GLU A 106 20.38 -4.78 -5.92
C GLU A 106 19.07 -5.56 -5.68
N LYS A 107 19.12 -6.88 -5.88
CA LYS A 107 17.98 -7.83 -6.01
C LYS A 107 16.93 -7.83 -4.88
N GLY A 108 17.06 -7.03 -3.83
CA GLY A 108 16.25 -7.09 -2.61
C GLY A 108 15.07 -6.12 -2.52
N SER A 109 15.14 -4.93 -3.13
CA SER A 109 14.09 -3.91 -3.00
C SER A 109 13.76 -3.31 -4.37
N ARG A 110 12.65 -3.77 -4.98
CA ARG A 110 12.16 -3.19 -6.24
C ARG A 110 11.29 -2.00 -5.93
N ILE A 111 11.54 -0.89 -6.61
CA ILE A 111 10.71 0.30 -6.53
C ILE A 111 9.35 -0.02 -7.18
N PRO A 112 8.21 0.22 -6.52
CA PRO A 112 6.90 0.01 -7.12
C PRO A 112 6.70 0.89 -8.35
N ILE A 113 6.06 0.32 -9.36
CA ILE A 113 5.78 0.98 -10.64
C ILE A 113 4.27 1.12 -10.84
N ILE A 114 3.85 2.30 -11.30
CA ILE A 114 2.48 2.56 -11.74
C ILE A 114 2.50 2.87 -13.22
N LEU A 115 1.73 2.13 -14.02
CA LEU A 115 1.54 2.44 -15.42
C LEU A 115 0.52 3.55 -15.58
N VAL A 116 0.83 4.55 -16.40
CA VAL A 116 0.00 5.74 -16.60
C VAL A 116 -0.31 5.92 -18.08
N GLY A 117 -1.51 5.53 -18.49
CA GLY A 117 -2.00 5.73 -19.84
C GLY A 117 -2.58 7.13 -20.01
N ASN A 118 -1.76 8.08 -20.48
CA ASN A 118 -2.21 9.46 -20.67
C ASN A 118 -2.85 9.68 -22.05
N LYS A 119 -3.58 10.80 -22.19
CA LYS A 119 -4.34 11.20 -23.39
C LYS A 119 -5.53 10.28 -23.70
N SER A 120 -6.14 9.72 -22.66
CA SER A 120 -7.37 8.91 -22.78
C SER A 120 -8.56 9.67 -23.41
N ASP A 121 -8.49 11.00 -23.53
CA ASP A 121 -9.47 11.79 -24.30
C ASP A 121 -9.42 11.54 -25.81
N LEU A 122 -8.31 10.99 -26.34
CA LEU A 122 -8.13 10.74 -27.76
C LEU A 122 -8.52 9.32 -28.20
N GLN A 123 -8.79 8.41 -27.26
CA GLN A 123 -9.13 7.02 -27.56
C GLN A 123 -10.46 6.63 -26.93
N VAL A 124 -11.29 5.93 -27.71
CA VAL A 124 -12.54 5.35 -27.22
C VAL A 124 -12.28 3.89 -26.87
N GLY A 125 -12.35 3.55 -25.59
CA GLY A 125 -12.02 2.23 -25.07
C GLY A 125 -10.85 2.28 -24.08
N SER A 126 -10.46 1.12 -23.56
CA SER A 126 -9.38 1.02 -22.59
C SER A 126 -8.18 0.29 -23.21
N SER A 127 -6.98 0.79 -22.92
CA SER A 127 -5.69 0.19 -23.29
C SER A 127 -5.36 -1.08 -22.49
N MET A 128 -6.25 -1.50 -21.58
CA MET A 128 -6.05 -2.65 -20.68
C MET A 128 -5.70 -3.96 -21.40
N GLU A 129 -6.22 -4.22 -22.60
CA GLU A 129 -5.88 -5.45 -23.35
C GLU A 129 -4.38 -5.55 -23.68
N VAL A 130 -3.72 -4.42 -23.94
CA VAL A 130 -2.28 -4.34 -24.25
C VAL A 130 -1.45 -4.32 -22.96
N ILE A 131 -1.99 -3.74 -21.90
CA ILE A 131 -1.28 -3.53 -20.63
C ILE A 131 -1.29 -4.76 -19.72
N LEU A 132 -2.39 -5.53 -19.71
CA LEU A 132 -2.52 -6.73 -18.88
C LEU A 132 -1.36 -7.73 -19.03
N PRO A 133 -0.87 -8.06 -20.25
CA PRO A 133 0.31 -8.90 -20.41
C PRO A 133 1.57 -8.31 -19.76
N ILE A 134 1.76 -6.99 -19.81
CA ILE A 134 2.92 -6.30 -19.22
C ILE A 134 2.84 -6.37 -17.70
N MET A 135 1.67 -6.11 -17.12
CA MET A 135 1.44 -6.24 -15.67
C MET A 135 1.71 -7.67 -15.17
N ASN A 136 1.30 -8.68 -15.92
CA ASN A 136 1.56 -10.09 -15.56
C ASN A 136 3.05 -10.47 -15.70
N GLN A 137 3.80 -9.78 -16.57
CA GLN A 137 5.21 -10.04 -16.78
C GLN A 137 6.10 -9.40 -15.70
N PHE A 138 5.69 -8.24 -15.15
CA PHE A 138 6.49 -7.45 -14.22
C PHE A 138 5.74 -7.28 -12.90
N SER A 139 6.12 -8.07 -11.90
CA SER A 139 5.47 -8.09 -10.58
C SER A 139 5.66 -6.81 -9.76
N GLU A 140 6.61 -5.96 -10.11
CA GLU A 140 6.77 -4.62 -9.53
C GLU A 140 5.71 -3.61 -9.99
N ILE A 141 4.90 -3.95 -11.01
CA ILE A 141 3.78 -3.11 -11.45
C ILE A 141 2.59 -3.33 -10.53
N GLU A 142 2.32 -2.35 -9.67
CA GLU A 142 1.23 -2.43 -8.68
C GLU A 142 -0.15 -2.18 -9.33
N THR A 143 -0.24 -1.20 -10.23
CA THR A 143 -1.50 -0.84 -10.88
C THR A 143 -1.30 -0.06 -12.18
N CYS A 144 -2.39 0.13 -12.91
CA CYS A 144 -2.46 0.94 -14.12
C CYS A 144 -3.59 1.96 -13.99
N VAL A 145 -3.33 3.21 -14.39
CA VAL A 145 -4.30 4.31 -14.36
C VAL A 145 -4.35 4.96 -15.73
N GLU A 146 -5.54 5.05 -16.33
CA GLU A 146 -5.74 5.82 -17.55
C GLU A 146 -6.16 7.25 -17.20
N CYS A 147 -5.37 8.23 -17.64
CA CYS A 147 -5.54 9.64 -17.31
C CYS A 147 -5.77 10.48 -18.57
N SER A 148 -6.33 11.68 -18.39
CA SER A 148 -6.27 12.73 -19.40
C SER A 148 -5.89 14.03 -18.71
N ALA A 149 -4.65 14.47 -18.93
CA ALA A 149 -4.20 15.79 -18.50
C ALA A 149 -5.12 16.90 -19.07
N LYS A 150 -5.59 16.74 -20.31
CA LYS A 150 -6.43 17.71 -21.01
C LYS A 150 -7.82 17.88 -20.38
N ASN A 151 -8.44 16.77 -20.00
CA ASN A 151 -9.78 16.77 -19.42
C ASN A 151 -9.76 16.69 -17.88
N LEU A 152 -8.59 16.82 -17.25
CA LEU A 152 -8.39 16.66 -15.80
C LEU A 152 -8.94 15.34 -15.24
N LYS A 153 -8.89 14.28 -16.04
CA LYS A 153 -9.46 12.98 -15.68
C LYS A 153 -8.40 12.09 -15.02
N ASN A 154 -8.75 11.52 -13.86
CA ASN A 154 -7.94 10.57 -13.11
C ASN A 154 -6.55 11.09 -12.68
N ILE A 155 -6.36 12.41 -12.60
CA ILE A 155 -5.08 13.00 -12.20
C ILE A 155 -4.88 12.78 -10.69
N SER A 156 -5.85 13.14 -9.86
CA SER A 156 -5.76 12.94 -8.41
C SER A 156 -5.61 11.46 -8.03
N GLU A 157 -6.33 10.58 -8.74
CA GLU A 157 -6.27 9.13 -8.57
C GLU A 157 -4.86 8.59 -8.85
N LEU A 158 -4.18 9.08 -9.90
CA LEU A 158 -2.80 8.69 -10.20
C LEU A 158 -1.87 8.93 -9.00
N PHE A 159 -1.87 10.14 -8.45
CA PHE A 159 -0.99 10.50 -7.34
C PHE A 159 -1.42 9.83 -6.03
N TYR A 160 -2.72 9.62 -5.83
CA TYR A 160 -3.25 8.82 -4.72
C TYR A 160 -2.72 7.38 -4.77
N TYR A 161 -2.81 6.71 -5.92
CA TYR A 161 -2.29 5.35 -6.06
C TYR A 161 -0.76 5.29 -5.92
N ALA A 162 -0.04 6.32 -6.38
CA ALA A 162 1.41 6.43 -6.19
C ALA A 162 1.80 6.50 -4.71
N GLN A 163 1.14 7.35 -3.92
CA GLN A 163 1.33 7.38 -2.48
C GLN A 163 1.00 6.04 -1.83
N LYS A 164 -0.13 5.44 -2.21
CA LYS A 164 -0.60 4.18 -1.65
C LYS A 164 0.37 3.02 -1.89
N ALA A 165 0.97 2.94 -3.08
CA ALA A 165 1.96 1.91 -3.41
C ALA A 165 3.20 1.98 -2.50
N VAL A 166 3.57 3.16 -2.02
CA VAL A 166 4.69 3.36 -1.09
C VAL A 166 4.29 3.06 0.35
N LEU A 167 3.12 3.53 0.77
CA LEU A 167 2.70 3.46 2.18
C LEU A 167 2.09 2.11 2.56
N HIS A 168 1.54 1.40 1.59
CA HIS A 168 0.81 0.15 1.77
C HIS A 168 1.24 -0.89 0.73
N PRO A 169 2.54 -1.24 0.64
CA PRO A 169 3.06 -2.11 -0.42
C PRO A 169 2.43 -3.49 -0.37
N THR A 170 2.11 -4.08 -1.53
CA THR A 170 1.49 -5.42 -1.58
C THR A 170 2.55 -6.53 -1.53
N ALA A 171 3.74 -6.24 -2.03
CA ALA A 171 4.87 -7.15 -2.13
C ALA A 171 5.22 -7.93 -0.84
N PRO A 172 5.29 -7.34 0.37
CA PRO A 172 5.59 -8.11 1.58
C PRO A 172 4.41 -8.97 2.07
N LEU A 173 3.17 -8.63 1.67
CA LEU A 173 1.97 -9.29 2.18
C LEU A 173 1.60 -10.56 1.42
N TYR A 174 1.69 -10.53 0.10
CA TYR A 174 1.05 -11.52 -0.77
C TYR A 174 1.97 -11.96 -1.91
N ASP A 175 1.86 -13.23 -2.26
CA ASP A 175 2.51 -13.83 -3.41
C ASP A 175 1.47 -13.98 -4.55
N PRO A 176 1.57 -13.20 -5.63
CA PRO A 176 0.62 -13.28 -6.74
C PRO A 176 0.74 -14.56 -7.56
N GLU A 177 1.91 -15.21 -7.59
CA GLU A 177 2.12 -16.45 -8.33
C GLU A 177 1.45 -17.63 -7.63
N GLU A 178 1.72 -17.76 -6.33
CA GLU A 178 1.15 -18.82 -5.47
C GLU A 178 -0.26 -18.50 -4.98
N LYS A 179 -0.75 -17.28 -5.23
CA LYS A 179 -2.05 -16.75 -4.81
C LYS A 179 -2.33 -16.88 -3.31
N GLN A 180 -1.31 -16.68 -2.48
CA GLN A 180 -1.39 -16.84 -1.02
C GLN A 180 -0.62 -15.75 -0.28
N LEU A 181 -0.91 -15.60 1.01
CA LEU A 181 -0.12 -14.72 1.88
C LEU A 181 1.33 -15.22 1.98
N LYS A 182 2.29 -14.29 1.99
CA LYS A 182 3.67 -14.65 2.26
C LYS A 182 3.82 -15.17 3.69
N PRO A 183 4.77 -16.09 3.96
CA PRO A 183 4.94 -16.69 5.28
C PRO A 183 5.12 -15.68 6.43
N ALA A 184 5.83 -14.57 6.19
CA ALA A 184 6.01 -13.51 7.20
C ALA A 184 4.68 -12.84 7.55
N CYS A 185 3.88 -12.49 6.55
CA CYS A 185 2.55 -11.88 6.72
C CYS A 185 1.60 -12.85 7.44
N ALA A 186 1.57 -14.11 7.03
CA ALA A 186 0.76 -15.13 7.69
C ALA A 186 1.13 -15.28 9.17
N ARG A 187 2.43 -15.36 9.52
CA ARG A 187 2.89 -15.41 10.92
C ARG A 187 2.47 -14.18 11.71
N ALA A 188 2.61 -12.99 11.13
CA ALA A 188 2.24 -11.74 11.78
C ALA A 188 0.74 -11.71 12.10
N LEU A 189 -0.10 -12.08 11.12
CA LEU A 189 -1.55 -12.17 11.26
C LEU A 189 -1.97 -13.27 12.25
N THR A 190 -1.30 -14.43 12.26
CA THR A 190 -1.54 -15.48 13.26
C THR A 190 -1.27 -14.98 14.68
N ARG A 191 -0.19 -14.23 14.89
CA ARG A 191 0.06 -13.60 16.21
C ARG A 191 -1.07 -12.64 16.58
N ILE A 192 -1.53 -11.83 15.64
CA ILE A 192 -2.62 -10.87 15.86
C ILE A 192 -3.93 -11.59 16.21
N PHE A 193 -4.24 -12.69 15.52
CA PHE A 193 -5.38 -13.55 15.83
C PHE A 193 -5.31 -14.03 17.28
N ASN A 194 -4.19 -14.64 17.69
CA ASN A 194 -4.00 -15.16 19.05
C ASN A 194 -4.05 -14.07 20.12
N LEU A 195 -3.64 -12.84 19.81
CA LEU A 195 -3.76 -11.70 20.74
C LEU A 195 -5.20 -11.18 20.85
N SER A 196 -5.99 -11.38 19.80
CA SER A 196 -7.38 -10.94 19.72
C SER A 196 -8.34 -11.94 20.36
N ASP A 197 -8.00 -13.24 20.30
CA ASP A 197 -8.64 -14.34 21.01
C ASP A 197 -8.45 -14.15 22.53
N GLN A 198 -9.50 -13.68 23.21
CA GLN A 198 -9.46 -13.32 24.63
C GLN A 198 -9.61 -14.54 25.54
N ASP A 199 -10.35 -15.56 25.10
CA ASP A 199 -10.62 -16.77 25.89
C ASP A 199 -9.76 -17.99 25.50
N ASN A 200 -8.89 -17.86 24.49
CA ASN A 200 -7.98 -18.88 23.96
C ASN A 200 -8.71 -20.11 23.39
N ASN A 201 -9.93 -19.95 22.91
CA ASN A 201 -10.69 -21.06 22.32
C ASN A 201 -10.34 -21.32 20.83
N GLN A 202 -9.40 -20.56 20.25
CA GLN A 202 -8.97 -20.60 18.84
C GLN A 202 -10.03 -20.13 17.84
N ILE A 203 -11.02 -19.38 18.29
CA ILE A 203 -12.13 -18.85 17.51
C ILE A 203 -12.36 -17.38 17.95
N LEU A 204 -12.48 -16.46 16.99
CA LEU A 204 -12.92 -15.10 17.30
C LEU A 204 -14.45 -15.04 17.27
N SER A 205 -15.04 -14.90 18.45
CA SER A 205 -16.46 -14.63 18.66
C SER A 205 -16.87 -13.24 18.14
N ASP A 206 -18.18 -12.96 18.06
CA ASP A 206 -18.67 -11.64 17.65
C ASP A 206 -18.20 -10.51 18.57
N ASP A 207 -18.09 -10.77 19.87
CA ASP A 207 -17.60 -9.80 20.84
C ASP A 207 -16.11 -9.50 20.63
N GLU A 208 -15.31 -10.53 20.38
CA GLU A 208 -13.87 -10.37 20.10
C GLU A 208 -13.61 -9.73 18.75
N LEU A 209 -14.37 -10.08 17.71
CA LEU A 209 -14.32 -9.44 16.40
C LEU A 209 -14.70 -7.97 16.50
N ASN A 210 -15.72 -7.61 17.29
CA ASN A 210 -16.10 -6.22 17.52
C ASN A 210 -15.03 -5.45 18.31
N TYR A 211 -14.44 -6.08 19.32
CA TYR A 211 -13.32 -5.49 20.06
C TYR A 211 -12.12 -5.24 19.14
N PHE A 212 -11.76 -6.23 18.33
CA PHE A 212 -10.71 -6.14 17.31
C PHE A 212 -10.99 -5.01 16.32
N GLN A 213 -12.20 -4.94 15.76
CA GLN A 213 -12.61 -3.90 14.82
C GLN A 213 -12.54 -2.52 15.42
N LYS A 214 -13.06 -2.34 16.65
CA LYS A 214 -12.98 -1.07 17.36
C LYS A 214 -11.53 -0.67 17.64
N SER A 215 -10.66 -1.63 17.96
CA SER A 215 -9.24 -1.37 18.19
C SER A 215 -8.51 -0.96 16.91
N CYS A 216 -8.76 -1.62 15.78
CA CYS A 216 -8.06 -1.38 14.51
C CYS A 216 -8.63 -0.20 13.71
N PHE A 217 -9.95 -0.03 13.68
CA PHE A 217 -10.67 0.86 12.77
C PHE A 217 -11.54 1.90 13.49
N GLY A 218 -11.56 1.90 14.81
CA GLY A 218 -12.27 2.88 15.65
C GLY A 218 -13.78 2.67 15.77
N ASN A 219 -14.37 1.78 14.96
CA ASN A 219 -15.81 1.50 14.97
C ASN A 219 -16.08 -0.01 14.99
N PRO A 220 -17.12 -0.48 15.72
CA PRO A 220 -17.55 -1.87 15.64
C PRO A 220 -18.23 -2.16 14.29
N LEU A 221 -18.29 -3.43 13.91
CA LEU A 221 -19.06 -3.84 12.74
C LEU A 221 -20.54 -3.93 13.09
N ALA A 222 -21.41 -3.56 12.14
CA ALA A 222 -22.83 -3.84 12.28
C ALA A 222 -23.05 -5.37 12.35
N PRO A 223 -24.01 -5.88 13.13
CA PRO A 223 -24.26 -7.32 13.24
C PRO A 223 -24.47 -8.01 11.89
N GLN A 224 -25.18 -7.36 10.97
CA GLN A 224 -25.36 -7.87 9.60
C GLN A 224 -24.04 -7.99 8.84
N ALA A 225 -23.12 -7.03 9.01
CA ALA A 225 -21.83 -7.06 8.33
C ALA A 225 -20.93 -8.19 8.85
N LEU A 226 -21.01 -8.51 10.15
CA LEU A 226 -20.33 -9.69 10.72
C LEU A 226 -20.86 -10.98 10.12
N GLU A 227 -22.19 -11.10 10.01
CA GLU A 227 -22.81 -12.27 9.40
C GLU A 227 -22.41 -12.41 7.93
N ASP A 228 -22.43 -11.32 7.17
CA ASP A 228 -22.01 -11.30 5.77
C ASP A 228 -20.54 -11.73 5.61
N VAL A 229 -19.66 -11.28 6.51
CA VAL A 229 -18.25 -11.68 6.56
C VAL A 229 -18.12 -13.18 6.82
N LYS A 230 -18.77 -13.72 7.85
CA LYS A 230 -18.74 -15.16 8.15
C LYS A 230 -19.30 -15.99 7.01
N MET A 231 -20.39 -15.55 6.38
CA MET A 231 -21.00 -16.22 5.25
C MET A 231 -20.07 -16.28 4.03
N VAL A 232 -19.31 -15.22 3.78
CA VAL A 232 -18.29 -15.22 2.72
C VAL A 232 -17.17 -16.22 3.04
N VAL A 233 -16.69 -16.25 4.28
CA VAL A 233 -15.63 -17.18 4.71
C VAL A 233 -16.11 -18.62 4.63
N TRP A 234 -17.26 -18.93 5.20
CA TRP A 234 -17.84 -20.27 5.22
C TRP A 234 -18.02 -20.86 3.81
N LYS A 235 -18.41 -20.02 2.83
CA LYS A 235 -18.56 -20.45 1.43
C LYS A 235 -17.23 -20.79 0.74
N ASN A 236 -16.11 -20.24 1.19
CA ASN A 236 -14.83 -20.33 0.49
C ASN A 236 -13.76 -21.10 1.29
N THR A 237 -14.00 -21.39 2.57
CA THR A 237 -13.05 -22.06 3.46
C THR A 237 -13.83 -22.99 4.39
N THR A 238 -13.67 -24.30 4.18
CA THR A 238 -14.46 -25.35 4.86
C THR A 238 -14.33 -25.34 6.38
N ASP A 239 -13.20 -24.87 6.88
CA ASP A 239 -12.84 -24.76 8.30
C ASP A 239 -12.66 -23.30 8.74
N GLY A 240 -13.21 -22.35 7.97
CA GLY A 240 -13.04 -20.92 8.22
C GLY A 240 -13.98 -20.33 9.27
N VAL A 241 -15.10 -21.01 9.55
CA VAL A 241 -16.10 -20.60 10.55
C VAL A 241 -16.46 -21.81 11.41
N GLN A 242 -16.40 -21.65 12.73
CA GLN A 242 -16.76 -22.68 13.71
C GLN A 242 -17.48 -22.02 14.88
N ASP A 243 -18.50 -22.68 15.44
CA ASP A 243 -19.23 -22.21 16.63
C ASP A 243 -19.74 -20.75 16.52
N ASN A 244 -20.16 -20.37 15.30
CA ASN A 244 -20.57 -19.00 14.94
C ASN A 244 -19.47 -17.94 15.11
N GLY A 245 -18.21 -18.33 15.19
CA GLY A 245 -17.05 -17.44 15.21
C GLY A 245 -16.07 -17.76 14.07
N LEU A 246 -15.06 -16.90 13.94
CA LEU A 246 -14.07 -16.98 12.88
C LEU A 246 -12.83 -17.75 13.37
N THR A 247 -12.44 -18.80 12.66
CA THR A 247 -11.21 -19.54 12.98
C THR A 247 -9.98 -18.81 12.46
N LEU A 248 -8.77 -19.26 12.83
CA LEU A 248 -7.53 -18.72 12.27
C LEU A 248 -7.52 -18.80 10.73
N ASN A 249 -7.94 -19.93 10.16
CA ASN A 249 -7.98 -20.11 8.71
C ASN A 249 -8.98 -19.14 8.05
N GLY A 250 -10.13 -18.90 8.69
CA GLY A 250 -11.07 -17.88 8.25
C GLY A 250 -10.50 -16.47 8.30
N PHE A 251 -9.77 -16.13 9.36
CA PHE A 251 -9.11 -14.83 9.52
C PHE A 251 -8.02 -14.58 8.47
N LEU A 252 -7.17 -15.57 8.21
CA LEU A 252 -6.16 -15.50 7.16
C LEU A 252 -6.80 -15.42 5.76
N PHE A 253 -7.88 -16.18 5.53
CA PHE A 253 -8.62 -16.10 4.27
C PHE A 253 -9.22 -14.71 4.04
N LEU A 254 -9.80 -14.07 5.06
CA LEU A 254 -10.32 -12.70 4.93
C LEU A 254 -9.25 -11.69 4.53
N ASN A 255 -8.08 -11.76 5.17
CA ASN A 255 -6.97 -10.87 4.83
C ASN A 255 -6.45 -11.13 3.40
N THR A 256 -6.39 -12.40 2.98
CA THR A 256 -6.11 -12.77 1.58
C THR A 256 -7.14 -12.13 0.62
N LEU A 257 -8.43 -12.23 0.95
CA LEU A 257 -9.52 -11.68 0.14
C LEU A 257 -9.46 -10.15 0.03
N PHE A 258 -9.11 -9.46 1.12
CA PHE A 258 -8.93 -8.00 1.07
C PHE A 258 -7.82 -7.61 0.10
N ILE A 259 -6.69 -8.30 0.14
CA ILE A 259 -5.56 -8.03 -0.77
C ILE A 259 -5.96 -8.30 -2.22
N GLN A 260 -6.58 -9.45 -2.49
CA GLN A 260 -7.05 -9.82 -3.84
C GLN A 260 -8.08 -8.84 -4.41
N ARG A 261 -8.84 -8.14 -3.56
CA ARG A 261 -9.80 -7.09 -3.96
C ARG A 261 -9.20 -5.69 -4.00
N GLY A 262 -7.88 -5.55 -3.90
CA GLY A 262 -7.19 -4.26 -3.89
C GLY A 262 -7.38 -3.44 -2.60
N ARG A 263 -7.82 -4.08 -1.52
CA ARG A 263 -8.06 -3.48 -0.20
C ARG A 263 -6.99 -3.89 0.82
N HIS A 264 -5.74 -4.04 0.38
CA HIS A 264 -4.60 -4.42 1.23
C HIS A 264 -4.30 -3.41 2.35
N GLU A 265 -4.74 -2.16 2.21
CA GLU A 265 -4.72 -1.13 3.27
C GLU A 265 -5.41 -1.60 4.57
N THR A 266 -6.49 -2.39 4.46
CA THR A 266 -7.16 -2.97 5.61
C THR A 266 -6.21 -3.90 6.38
N THR A 267 -5.47 -4.74 5.66
CA THR A 267 -4.46 -5.65 6.23
C THR A 267 -3.31 -4.87 6.86
N TRP A 268 -2.83 -3.82 6.18
CA TRP A 268 -1.80 -2.93 6.74
C TRP A 268 -2.26 -2.19 7.99
N THR A 269 -3.49 -1.69 8.03
CA THR A 269 -4.07 -1.05 9.22
C THR A 269 -4.02 -2.00 10.41
N ILE A 270 -4.37 -3.27 10.21
CA ILE A 270 -4.28 -4.31 11.22
C ILE A 270 -2.81 -4.50 11.66
N LEU A 271 -1.90 -4.74 10.73
CA LEU A 271 -0.48 -4.96 11.03
C LEU A 271 0.13 -3.79 11.81
N ARG A 272 -0.09 -2.56 11.34
CA ARG A 272 0.41 -1.32 11.94
C ARG A 272 -0.16 -1.08 13.34
N ARG A 273 -1.44 -1.40 13.55
CA ARG A 273 -2.07 -1.32 14.87
C ARG A 273 -1.39 -2.22 15.91
N PHE A 274 -0.86 -3.36 15.46
CA PHE A 274 -0.13 -4.32 16.28
C PHE A 274 1.39 -4.16 16.21
N GLY A 275 1.87 -3.01 15.72
CA GLY A 275 3.26 -2.58 15.85
C GLY A 275 4.21 -3.06 14.76
N TYR A 276 3.69 -3.66 13.69
CA TYR A 276 4.53 -4.13 12.58
C TYR A 276 4.97 -3.00 11.63
N ASP A 277 6.17 -3.13 11.08
CA ASP A 277 6.70 -2.29 10.00
C ASP A 277 6.49 -2.88 8.60
N ASP A 278 7.09 -2.25 7.56
CA ASP A 278 6.89 -2.71 6.17
C ASP A 278 7.58 -4.04 5.91
N GLU A 279 8.61 -4.30 6.68
CA GLU A 279 9.40 -5.52 6.70
C GLU A 279 8.70 -6.62 7.52
N LEU A 280 7.54 -6.31 8.11
CA LEU A 280 6.74 -7.17 8.98
C LEU A 280 7.48 -7.56 10.26
N GLU A 281 8.34 -6.67 10.75
CA GLU A 281 9.02 -6.76 12.03
C GLU A 281 8.33 -5.87 13.08
N LEU A 282 8.41 -6.26 14.35
CA LEU A 282 7.84 -5.46 15.42
C LEU A 282 8.77 -4.30 15.74
N THR A 283 8.22 -3.09 15.65
CA THR A 283 8.96 -1.86 15.94
C THR A 283 9.39 -1.79 17.42
N ASP A 284 10.57 -1.20 17.66
CA ASP A 284 11.08 -0.97 19.02
C ASP A 284 10.13 -0.11 19.87
N GLU A 285 9.43 0.85 19.25
CA GLU A 285 8.42 1.67 19.96
C GLU A 285 7.27 0.83 20.50
N TYR A 286 6.89 -0.23 19.78
CA TYR A 286 5.84 -1.16 20.21
C TYR A 286 6.35 -2.15 21.27
N LEU A 287 7.58 -2.65 21.12
CA LEU A 287 8.20 -3.60 22.06
C LEU A 287 8.65 -2.94 23.37
N TYR A 288 9.14 -1.70 23.28
CA TYR A 288 9.73 -0.95 24.39
C TYR A 288 9.04 0.42 24.51
N PRO A 289 7.75 0.46 24.89
CA PRO A 289 7.03 1.71 25.04
C PRO A 289 7.71 2.59 26.10
N GLN A 290 8.00 3.85 25.75
CA GLN A 290 8.65 4.76 26.68
C GLN A 290 7.72 5.13 27.85
N ILE A 291 8.14 4.76 29.06
CA ILE A 291 7.49 5.19 30.30
C ILE A 291 8.17 6.48 30.76
N ARG A 292 7.47 7.61 30.65
CA ARG A 292 7.99 8.90 31.14
C ARG A 292 7.83 8.99 32.66
N VAL A 293 8.94 8.85 33.38
CA VAL A 293 9.00 9.02 34.84
C VAL A 293 9.64 10.38 35.16
N PRO A 294 8.95 11.29 35.86
CA PRO A 294 9.53 12.58 36.23
C PRO A 294 10.79 12.43 37.11
N PRO A 295 11.72 13.40 37.07
CA PRO A 295 12.93 13.36 37.90
C PRO A 295 12.60 13.21 39.39
N GLY A 296 13.22 12.23 40.05
CA GLY A 296 12.98 11.93 41.48
C GLY A 296 11.74 11.08 41.75
N CYS A 297 11.01 10.64 40.73
CA CYS A 297 9.89 9.70 40.87
C CYS A 297 10.32 8.26 40.53
N SER A 298 9.59 7.29 41.08
CA SER A 298 9.62 5.88 40.68
C SER A 298 8.22 5.44 40.21
N THR A 299 8.15 4.35 39.46
CA THR A 299 6.88 3.73 39.03
C THR A 299 6.74 2.34 39.63
N GLU A 300 5.56 2.03 40.14
CA GLU A 300 5.21 0.71 40.65
C GLU A 300 3.93 0.21 39.97
N LEU A 301 3.78 -1.10 39.85
CA LEU A 301 2.54 -1.69 39.35
C LEU A 301 1.44 -1.50 40.39
N ASN A 302 0.29 -1.00 39.96
CA ASN A 302 -0.89 -0.96 40.82
C ASN A 302 -1.58 -2.34 40.83
N HIS A 303 -2.62 -2.48 41.66
CA HIS A 303 -3.39 -3.73 41.76
C HIS A 303 -3.94 -4.22 40.40
N LEU A 304 -4.36 -3.30 39.52
CA LEU A 304 -4.84 -3.63 38.18
C LEU A 304 -3.72 -4.19 37.30
N GLY A 305 -2.51 -3.64 37.38
CA GLY A 305 -1.33 -4.13 36.69
C GLY A 305 -0.94 -5.54 37.14
N TYR A 306 -0.97 -5.81 38.45
CA TYR A 306 -0.76 -7.17 38.97
C TYR A 306 -1.82 -8.15 38.49
N GLN A 307 -3.11 -7.78 38.54
CA GLN A 307 -4.19 -8.63 38.02
C GLN A 307 -4.03 -8.90 36.52
N PHE A 308 -3.63 -7.90 35.74
CA PHE A 308 -3.39 -8.05 34.31
C PHE A 308 -2.28 -9.08 34.05
N LEU A 309 -1.12 -8.95 34.69
CA LEU A 309 -0.02 -9.90 34.54
C LEU A 309 -0.39 -11.31 35.01
N GLN A 310 -1.13 -11.42 36.12
CA GLN A 310 -1.60 -12.71 36.62
C GLN A 310 -2.54 -13.39 35.63
N ARG A 311 -3.51 -12.66 35.06
CA ARG A 311 -4.39 -13.20 34.01
C ARG A 311 -3.59 -13.64 32.79
N LEU A 312 -2.59 -12.86 32.40
CA LEU A 312 -1.76 -13.18 31.24
C LEU A 312 -0.93 -14.46 31.46
N PHE A 313 -0.34 -14.62 32.66
CA PHE A 313 0.35 -15.83 33.07
C PHE A 313 -0.58 -17.05 33.14
N GLU A 314 -1.75 -16.92 33.79
CA GLU A 314 -2.75 -18.00 33.87
C GLU A 314 -3.25 -18.43 32.49
N LYS A 315 -3.26 -17.51 31.52
CA LYS A 315 -3.74 -17.71 30.16
C LYS A 315 -2.70 -18.36 29.23
N HIS A 316 -1.41 -18.04 29.38
CA HIS A 316 -0.38 -18.44 28.40
C HIS A 316 0.72 -19.35 28.94
N ASP A 317 0.98 -19.34 30.26
CA ASP A 317 2.16 -19.97 30.86
C ASP A 317 1.83 -21.06 31.90
N LYS A 318 0.55 -21.34 32.13
CA LYS A 318 0.09 -22.30 33.15
C LYS A 318 -0.18 -23.69 32.60
#